data_AF-A0A3S4GNH9-F1
#
_entry.id   AF-A0A3S4GNH9-F1
#
_cell.length_a   1.000
_cell.length_b   1.000
_cell.length_c   1.000
_cell.angle_alpha   90.00
_cell.angle_beta   90.00
_cell.angle_gamma   90.00
#
_symmetry.space_group_name_H-M   'P 1'
#
loop_
_entity.id
_entity.type
_entity.pdbx_description
1 polymer ?
#
loop_
_entity_poly.entity_id
_entity_poly.type
_entity_poly.pdbx_seq_one_letter_code
_entity_poly.pdbx_strand_id
1 'polypeptide(L)'
;MTTNPRELLIARSAAEVIAHSGYFNEGFSLQTGTGGASLAVTRFLEDKMRSRNIVANFALGGITATMVDLHEKGLIRKLLDVQSFDRNAAQSLARNPNHIEISANQYANWGSKGASVDRLDVVVLSALEVDTHFNVNVLTGSDGVLRGASGGHCDTAVAAALSIIVAPLVRGRIPTLVDNVTTCVTPGSSVDILVTDHGIAVNPARPELAERLKAAGMKVVSIEWLRERAQLLTGQPCPIEFTDRVIAVVRYRDGSVIDVVHQVKE
;
A
#
# COMPACT_ATOMS: atom_id res chain seq x y z
N MET A 1 9.44 -10.86 -9.98
CA MET A 1 9.80 -10.20 -8.70
C MET A 1 10.96 -9.24 -8.96
N THR A 2 11.02 -8.09 -8.27
CA THR A 2 12.06 -7.08 -8.51
C THR A 2 13.46 -7.54 -8.09
N THR A 3 14.48 -7.05 -8.80
CA THR A 3 15.90 -7.19 -8.46
C THR A 3 16.51 -5.86 -8.01
N ASN A 4 15.73 -4.77 -7.98
CA ASN A 4 16.21 -3.46 -7.60
C ASN A 4 16.53 -3.43 -6.09
N PRO A 5 17.80 -3.18 -5.70
CA PRO A 5 18.20 -3.20 -4.30
C PRO A 5 17.44 -2.19 -3.44
N ARG A 6 17.03 -1.05 -4.02
CA ARG A 6 16.25 -0.03 -3.33
C ARG A 6 14.85 -0.51 -2.97
N GLU A 7 14.18 -1.16 -3.91
CA GLU A 7 12.85 -1.74 -3.67
C GLU A 7 12.92 -2.90 -2.70
N LEU A 8 13.98 -3.72 -2.77
CA LEU A 8 14.22 -4.81 -1.83
C LEU A 8 14.51 -4.29 -0.41
N LEU A 9 15.21 -3.16 -0.26
CA LEU A 9 15.41 -2.50 1.03
C LEU A 9 14.07 -2.05 1.64
N ILE A 10 13.24 -1.38 0.83
CA ILE A 10 11.91 -0.93 1.26
C ILE A 10 11.05 -2.14 1.64
N ALA A 11 11.02 -3.17 0.80
CA ALA A 11 10.26 -4.40 1.05
C ALA A 11 10.70 -5.12 2.32
N ARG A 12 12.02 -5.22 2.56
CA ARG A 12 12.56 -5.79 3.81
C ARG A 12 12.12 -4.96 5.01
N SER A 13 12.24 -3.64 4.92
CA SER A 13 11.82 -2.72 5.99
C SER A 13 10.31 -2.83 6.26
N ALA A 14 9.48 -2.96 5.23
CA ALA A 14 8.04 -3.17 5.38
C ALA A 14 7.73 -4.51 6.06
N ALA A 15 8.45 -5.58 5.73
CA ALA A 15 8.29 -6.87 6.41
C ALA A 15 8.71 -6.81 7.89
N GLU A 16 9.74 -6.03 8.24
CA GLU A 16 10.08 -5.76 9.64
C GLU A 16 8.97 -4.96 10.34
N VAL A 17 8.42 -3.93 9.69
CA VAL A 17 7.29 -3.16 10.24
C VAL A 17 6.13 -4.09 10.57
N ILE A 18 5.75 -4.98 9.64
CA ILE A 18 4.67 -5.95 9.87
C ILE A 18 5.01 -6.85 11.06
N ALA A 19 6.23 -7.39 11.11
CA ALA A 19 6.64 -8.32 12.15
C ALA A 19 6.73 -7.71 13.56
N HIS A 20 6.85 -6.38 13.65
CA HIS A 20 6.94 -5.64 14.91
C HIS A 20 5.70 -4.76 15.20
N SER A 21 4.71 -4.73 14.30
CA SER A 21 3.50 -3.91 14.46
C SER A 21 2.58 -4.39 15.59
N GLY A 22 2.67 -5.67 15.94
CA GLY A 22 1.72 -6.35 16.82
C GLY A 22 0.58 -7.06 16.09
N TYR A 23 0.49 -6.95 14.76
CA TYR A 23 -0.50 -7.65 13.93
C TYR A 23 0.03 -8.95 13.32
N PHE A 24 1.34 -9.21 13.38
CA PHE A 24 1.96 -10.42 12.87
C PHE A 24 1.87 -11.57 13.88
N ASN A 25 0.67 -12.15 13.96
CA ASN A 25 0.33 -13.27 14.84
C ASN A 25 -0.18 -14.47 14.03
N GLU A 26 -0.26 -15.63 14.68
CA GLU A 26 -0.87 -16.82 14.08
C GLU A 26 -2.29 -16.52 13.57
N GLY A 27 -2.56 -16.85 12.31
CA GLY A 27 -3.85 -16.60 11.68
C GLY A 27 -4.09 -15.17 11.22
N PHE A 28 -3.08 -14.31 11.13
CA PHE A 28 -3.26 -12.98 10.54
C PHE A 28 -3.71 -13.05 9.07
N SER A 29 -4.30 -11.97 8.55
CA SER A 29 -4.64 -11.81 7.14
C SER A 29 -3.84 -10.69 6.48
N LEU A 30 -3.62 -10.81 5.17
CA LEU A 30 -2.82 -9.81 4.46
C LEU A 30 -3.25 -9.57 3.01
N GLN A 31 -2.96 -8.37 2.54
CA GLN A 31 -2.95 -8.03 1.12
C GLN A 31 -1.67 -7.28 0.80
N THR A 32 -1.05 -7.65 -0.32
CA THR A 32 0.16 -7.01 -0.82
C THR A 32 -0.08 -6.43 -2.20
N GLY A 33 0.79 -5.53 -2.65
CA GLY A 33 0.71 -4.99 -4.00
C GLY A 33 1.14 -6.00 -5.07
N THR A 34 1.03 -5.60 -6.33
CA THR A 34 1.23 -6.46 -7.50
C THR A 34 2.53 -6.16 -8.27
N GLY A 35 3.37 -5.26 -7.73
CA GLY A 35 4.68 -4.94 -8.28
C GLY A 35 5.62 -4.26 -7.27
N GLY A 36 6.87 -4.04 -7.66
CA GLY A 36 7.86 -3.29 -6.89
C GLY A 36 8.06 -3.81 -5.45
N ALA A 37 8.24 -2.88 -4.51
CA ALA A 37 8.43 -3.18 -3.10
C ALA A 37 7.19 -3.79 -2.42
N SER A 38 5.99 -3.37 -2.83
CA SER A 38 4.73 -3.85 -2.22
C SER A 38 4.46 -5.32 -2.54
N LEU A 39 4.90 -5.84 -3.68
CA LEU A 39 4.91 -7.29 -3.96
C LEU A 39 6.08 -8.01 -3.27
N ALA A 40 7.27 -7.42 -3.32
CA ALA A 40 8.50 -8.06 -2.82
C ALA A 40 8.52 -8.27 -1.29
N VAL A 41 7.67 -7.57 -0.54
CA VAL A 41 7.50 -7.77 0.92
C VAL A 41 7.20 -9.24 1.25
N THR A 42 6.45 -9.94 0.39
CA THR A 42 6.07 -11.35 0.57
C THR A 42 7.28 -12.27 0.76
N ARG A 43 8.37 -12.01 0.03
CA ARG A 43 9.63 -12.77 0.14
C ARG A 43 10.20 -12.72 1.55
N PHE A 44 10.19 -11.55 2.17
CA PHE A 44 10.74 -11.36 3.51
C PHE A 44 9.76 -11.79 4.60
N LEU A 45 8.46 -11.73 4.33
CA LEU A 45 7.45 -12.28 5.22
C LEU A 45 7.54 -13.81 5.30
N GLU A 46 7.81 -14.51 4.19
CA GLU A 46 8.00 -15.97 4.20
C GLU A 46 9.03 -16.41 5.25
N ASP A 47 10.23 -15.82 5.23
CA ASP A 47 11.30 -16.15 6.17
C ASP A 47 10.85 -15.94 7.62
N LYS A 48 10.13 -14.84 7.87
CA LYS A 48 9.61 -14.50 9.20
C LYS A 48 8.53 -15.45 9.67
N MET A 49 7.59 -15.79 8.79
CA MET A 49 6.51 -16.74 9.05
C MET A 49 7.07 -18.10 9.43
N ARG A 50 8.07 -18.58 8.68
CA ARG A 50 8.79 -19.82 9.00
C ARG A 50 9.51 -19.74 10.34
N SER A 51 10.25 -18.66 10.59
CA SER A 51 11.03 -18.50 11.82
C SER A 51 10.19 -18.45 13.10
N ARG A 52 8.96 -17.94 13.00
CA ARG A 52 8.03 -17.78 14.13
C ARG A 52 6.93 -18.85 14.16
N ASN A 53 6.94 -19.79 13.22
CA ASN A 53 5.89 -20.79 13.01
C ASN A 53 4.49 -20.16 12.94
N ILE A 54 4.37 -19.09 12.14
CA ILE A 54 3.14 -18.35 11.91
C ILE A 54 2.59 -18.66 10.52
N VAL A 55 1.30 -18.94 10.43
CA VAL A 55 0.57 -19.19 9.19
C VAL A 55 -0.58 -18.18 9.07
N ALA A 56 -0.69 -17.52 7.92
CA ALA A 56 -1.77 -16.57 7.65
C ALA A 56 -3.10 -17.30 7.39
N ASN A 57 -4.22 -16.74 7.86
CA ASN A 57 -5.54 -17.30 7.59
C ASN A 57 -5.97 -17.09 6.14
N PHE A 58 -5.73 -15.91 5.59
CA PHE A 58 -5.97 -15.67 4.18
C PHE A 58 -5.13 -14.53 3.62
N ALA A 59 -4.90 -14.58 2.31
CA ALA A 59 -4.52 -13.40 1.54
C ALA A 59 -5.66 -12.96 0.62
N LEU A 60 -5.74 -11.65 0.39
CA LEU A 60 -6.87 -11.00 -0.29
C LEU A 60 -6.39 -10.17 -1.48
N GLY A 61 -7.28 -10.01 -2.46
CA GLY A 61 -7.23 -8.95 -3.45
C GLY A 61 -6.79 -9.47 -4.80
N GLY A 62 -5.84 -8.78 -5.41
CA GLY A 62 -5.26 -9.14 -6.68
C GLY A 62 -4.22 -10.24 -6.53
N ILE A 63 -4.57 -11.50 -6.78
CA ILE A 63 -3.66 -12.62 -6.50
C ILE A 63 -2.57 -12.72 -7.57
N THR A 64 -1.33 -12.90 -7.11
CA THR A 64 -0.13 -13.10 -7.94
C THR A 64 0.47 -14.48 -7.71
N ALA A 65 1.35 -14.91 -8.60
CA ALA A 65 2.12 -16.15 -8.49
C ALA A 65 2.87 -16.29 -7.15
N THR A 66 3.34 -15.18 -6.57
CA THR A 66 4.06 -15.23 -5.28
C THR A 66 3.11 -15.53 -4.13
N MET A 67 1.86 -15.05 -4.18
CA MET A 67 0.87 -15.35 -3.16
C MET A 67 0.37 -16.80 -3.27
N VAL A 68 0.23 -17.30 -4.51
CA VAL A 68 -0.01 -18.73 -4.78
C VAL A 68 1.10 -19.61 -4.20
N ASP A 69 2.36 -19.25 -4.42
CA ASP A 69 3.50 -20.01 -3.89
C ASP A 69 3.46 -20.12 -2.36
N LEU A 70 3.17 -19.02 -1.64
CA LEU A 70 3.01 -19.05 -0.19
C LEU A 70 1.81 -19.90 0.26
N HIS A 71 0.72 -19.90 -0.50
CA HIS A 71 -0.44 -20.76 -0.25
C HIS A 71 -0.08 -22.24 -0.42
N GLU A 72 0.55 -22.62 -1.54
CA GLU A 72 0.96 -24.00 -1.84
C GLU A 72 2.03 -24.51 -0.85
N LYS A 73 2.86 -23.61 -0.31
CA LYS A 73 3.81 -23.90 0.79
C LYS A 73 3.14 -24.06 2.16
N GLY A 74 1.83 -23.86 2.28
CA GLY A 74 1.08 -23.95 3.54
C GLY A 74 1.28 -22.77 4.49
N LEU A 75 1.85 -21.66 4.02
CA LEU A 75 2.05 -20.44 4.81
C LEU A 75 0.82 -19.54 4.79
N ILE A 76 -0.07 -19.70 3.82
CA ILE A 76 -1.35 -19.00 3.74
C ILE A 76 -2.45 -20.06 3.56
N ARG A 77 -3.46 -20.08 4.42
CA ARG A 77 -4.50 -21.12 4.37
C ARG A 77 -5.47 -20.94 3.20
N LYS A 78 -5.84 -19.69 2.87
CA LYS A 78 -6.80 -19.37 1.81
C LYS A 78 -6.38 -18.16 0.98
N LEU A 79 -6.75 -18.14 -0.29
CA LEU A 79 -6.64 -16.96 -1.15
C LEU A 79 -8.06 -16.53 -1.52
N LEU A 80 -8.37 -15.25 -1.32
CA LEU A 80 -9.63 -14.64 -1.74
C LEU A 80 -9.32 -13.72 -2.93
N ASP A 81 -9.67 -14.17 -4.13
CA ASP A 81 -9.25 -13.57 -5.39
C ASP A 81 -10.39 -12.79 -6.05
N VAL A 82 -10.22 -11.47 -6.13
CA VAL A 82 -11.12 -10.59 -6.91
C VAL A 82 -10.59 -10.34 -8.31
N GLN A 83 -9.30 -10.62 -8.55
CA GLN A 83 -8.61 -10.39 -9.81
C GLN A 83 -7.26 -11.15 -9.85
N SER A 84 -7.14 -12.19 -10.66
CA SER A 84 -5.84 -12.83 -10.88
C SER A 84 -4.93 -11.94 -11.75
N PHE A 85 -3.74 -11.59 -11.25
CA PHE A 85 -2.80 -10.68 -11.94
C PHE A 85 -1.86 -11.36 -12.94
N ASP A 86 -1.72 -12.68 -12.86
CA ASP A 86 -0.88 -13.44 -13.77
C ASP A 86 -1.45 -14.85 -14.03
N ARG A 87 -0.88 -15.52 -15.04
CA ARG A 87 -1.32 -16.84 -15.49
C ARG A 87 -1.25 -17.89 -14.36
N ASN A 88 -0.26 -17.81 -13.47
CA ASN A 88 -0.12 -18.79 -12.41
C ASN A 88 -1.20 -18.60 -11.34
N ALA A 89 -1.56 -17.36 -11.01
CA ALA A 89 -2.71 -17.05 -10.18
C ALA A 89 -4.01 -17.60 -10.79
N ALA A 90 -4.27 -17.32 -12.07
CA ALA A 90 -5.46 -17.81 -12.75
C ALA A 90 -5.53 -19.35 -12.82
N GLN A 91 -4.40 -20.02 -13.06
CA GLN A 91 -4.33 -21.50 -13.04
C GLN A 91 -4.47 -22.07 -11.63
N SER A 92 -3.96 -21.36 -10.62
CA SER A 92 -4.15 -21.75 -9.22
C SER A 92 -5.62 -21.70 -8.83
N LEU A 93 -6.35 -20.67 -9.25
CA LEU A 93 -7.78 -20.53 -8.94
C LEU A 93 -8.57 -21.75 -9.43
N ALA A 94 -8.20 -22.30 -10.59
CA ALA A 94 -8.85 -23.49 -11.15
C ALA A 94 -8.51 -24.81 -10.44
N ARG A 95 -7.38 -24.90 -9.71
CA ARG A 95 -6.85 -26.17 -9.18
C ARG A 95 -6.78 -26.25 -7.65
N ASN A 96 -6.64 -25.11 -6.97
CA ASN A 96 -6.48 -25.06 -5.51
C ASN A 96 -7.84 -24.73 -4.88
N PRO A 97 -8.48 -25.66 -4.13
CA PRO A 97 -9.84 -25.46 -3.60
C PRO A 97 -9.96 -24.34 -2.55
N ASN A 98 -8.83 -23.95 -1.95
CA ASN A 98 -8.74 -22.84 -1.01
C ASN A 98 -8.30 -21.53 -1.67
N HIS A 99 -8.14 -21.51 -2.99
CA HIS A 99 -8.09 -20.30 -3.79
C HIS A 99 -9.50 -20.03 -4.32
N ILE A 100 -10.16 -19.01 -3.78
CA ILE A 100 -11.59 -18.79 -3.89
C ILE A 100 -11.84 -17.49 -4.65
N GLU A 101 -12.61 -17.57 -5.72
CA GLU A 101 -13.09 -16.40 -6.46
C GLU A 101 -14.10 -15.63 -5.61
N ILE A 102 -13.95 -14.30 -5.56
CA ILE A 102 -14.91 -13.40 -4.92
C ILE A 102 -15.24 -12.23 -5.86
N SER A 103 -16.48 -11.74 -5.77
CA SER A 103 -16.88 -10.53 -6.49
C SER A 103 -16.30 -9.26 -5.88
N ALA A 104 -16.26 -8.17 -6.66
CA ALA A 104 -15.89 -6.85 -6.16
C ALA A 104 -16.79 -6.38 -4.98
N ASN A 105 -18.06 -6.80 -4.96
CA ASN A 105 -18.98 -6.52 -3.85
C ASN A 105 -18.58 -7.24 -2.55
N GLN A 106 -18.12 -8.48 -2.65
CA GLN A 106 -17.58 -9.25 -1.51
C GLN A 106 -16.17 -8.80 -1.12
N TYR A 107 -15.43 -8.18 -2.04
CA TYR A 107 -14.10 -7.65 -1.78
C TYR A 107 -14.17 -6.37 -0.95
N ALA A 108 -14.71 -5.27 -1.48
CA ALA A 108 -14.43 -3.93 -0.97
C ALA A 108 -15.62 -2.94 -0.95
N ASN A 109 -16.84 -3.36 -1.31
CA ASN A 109 -17.98 -2.43 -1.32
C ASN A 109 -18.34 -1.96 0.11
N TRP A 110 -18.24 -0.64 0.34
CA TRP A 110 -18.57 0.02 1.60
C TRP A 110 -20.00 -0.25 2.09
N GLY A 111 -20.96 -0.34 1.17
CA GLY A 111 -22.37 -0.61 1.50
C GLY A 111 -22.71 -2.11 1.60
N SER A 112 -21.74 -3.00 1.50
CA SER A 112 -21.96 -4.45 1.58
C SER A 112 -22.30 -4.89 3.01
N LYS A 113 -23.04 -6.01 3.13
CA LYS A 113 -23.28 -6.65 4.44
C LYS A 113 -22.02 -7.27 5.05
N GLY A 114 -20.97 -7.42 4.26
CA GLY A 114 -19.66 -7.89 4.70
C GLY A 114 -18.67 -7.85 3.56
N ALA A 115 -17.75 -6.89 3.60
CA ALA A 115 -16.63 -6.84 2.67
C ALA A 115 -15.43 -7.57 3.27
N SER A 116 -14.68 -8.29 2.44
CA SER A 116 -13.53 -9.09 2.88
C SER A 116 -12.40 -8.21 3.41
N VAL A 117 -12.28 -6.97 2.90
CA VAL A 117 -11.31 -5.98 3.39
C VAL A 117 -11.54 -5.60 4.85
N ASP A 118 -12.76 -5.73 5.38
CA ASP A 118 -13.09 -5.45 6.79
C ASP A 118 -12.53 -6.52 7.76
N ARG A 119 -11.93 -7.59 7.22
CA ARG A 119 -11.26 -8.66 7.97
C ARG A 119 -9.75 -8.65 7.76
N LEU A 120 -9.21 -7.59 7.15
CA LEU A 120 -7.81 -7.50 6.78
C LEU A 120 -6.97 -6.96 7.95
N ASP A 121 -5.96 -7.69 8.39
CA ASP A 121 -5.06 -7.20 9.44
C ASP A 121 -4.02 -6.25 8.84
N VAL A 122 -3.45 -6.60 7.69
CA VAL A 122 -2.35 -5.84 7.08
C VAL A 122 -2.58 -5.62 5.59
N VAL A 123 -2.44 -4.38 5.14
CA VAL A 123 -2.32 -4.05 3.71
C VAL A 123 -1.02 -3.32 3.41
N VAL A 124 -0.36 -3.72 2.30
CA VAL A 124 0.82 -3.04 1.76
C VAL A 124 0.50 -2.44 0.41
N LEU A 125 0.43 -1.12 0.34
CA LEU A 125 0.07 -0.32 -0.83
C LEU A 125 1.25 0.51 -1.33
N SER A 126 1.13 1.11 -2.51
CA SER A 126 2.16 1.96 -3.12
C SER A 126 1.57 3.31 -3.51
N ALA A 127 2.41 4.35 -3.57
CA ALA A 127 1.98 5.71 -3.88
C ALA A 127 2.72 6.32 -5.08
N LEU A 128 2.06 7.17 -5.87
CA LEU A 128 2.75 8.11 -6.76
C LEU A 128 3.30 9.29 -5.97
N GLU A 129 2.47 9.88 -5.11
CA GLU A 129 2.84 10.93 -4.15
C GLU A 129 2.21 10.62 -2.80
N VAL A 130 2.87 11.07 -1.74
CA VAL A 130 2.35 11.13 -0.37
C VAL A 130 2.60 12.55 0.13
N ASP A 131 1.73 13.12 0.95
CA ASP A 131 1.96 14.42 1.59
C ASP A 131 2.25 14.33 3.09
N THR A 132 2.56 15.46 3.72
CA THR A 132 2.84 15.53 5.17
C THR A 132 1.63 15.22 6.05
N HIS A 133 0.44 15.14 5.47
CA HIS A 133 -0.78 14.71 6.15
C HIS A 133 -1.09 13.23 5.88
N PHE A 134 -0.16 12.49 5.27
CA PHE A 134 -0.28 11.10 4.84
C PHE A 134 -1.33 10.86 3.74
N ASN A 135 -1.87 11.89 3.10
CA ASN A 135 -2.73 11.68 1.94
C ASN A 135 -1.93 11.08 0.79
N VAL A 136 -2.59 10.24 0.00
CA VAL A 136 -1.93 9.48 -1.06
C VAL A 136 -2.56 9.76 -2.42
N ASN A 137 -1.69 10.05 -3.38
CA ASN A 137 -2.00 10.11 -4.80
C ASN A 137 -1.58 8.82 -5.48
N VAL A 138 -2.50 8.24 -6.25
CA VAL A 138 -2.23 7.11 -7.15
C VAL A 138 -2.82 7.33 -8.54
N LEU A 139 -3.26 8.57 -8.86
CA LEU A 139 -4.04 8.87 -10.06
C LEU A 139 -3.31 9.78 -11.04
N THR A 140 -2.73 10.88 -10.56
CA THR A 140 -2.04 11.87 -11.39
C THR A 140 -0.51 11.73 -11.25
N GLY A 141 0.19 11.88 -12.38
CA GLY A 141 1.65 11.91 -12.39
C GLY A 141 2.20 13.24 -11.88
N SER A 142 3.53 13.34 -11.79
CA SER A 142 4.23 14.59 -11.41
C SER A 142 4.08 15.73 -12.43
N ASP A 143 3.46 15.46 -13.58
CA ASP A 143 3.08 16.44 -14.59
C ASP A 143 1.57 16.80 -14.53
N GLY A 144 0.86 16.31 -13.50
CA GLY A 144 -0.57 16.53 -13.31
C GLY A 144 -1.46 15.69 -14.22
N VAL A 145 -0.88 14.90 -15.12
CA VAL A 145 -1.63 14.12 -16.10
C VAL A 145 -2.14 12.82 -15.48
N LEU A 146 -3.42 12.51 -15.72
CA LEU A 146 -4.05 11.23 -15.36
C LEU A 146 -3.31 10.06 -16.00
N ARG A 147 -2.75 9.18 -15.17
CA ARG A 147 -2.02 7.97 -15.63
C ARG A 147 -2.06 6.80 -14.66
N GLY A 148 -2.75 6.96 -13.54
CA GLY A 148 -2.89 5.95 -12.53
C GLY A 148 -4.33 5.44 -12.42
N ALA A 149 -4.63 4.78 -11.32
CA ALA A 149 -5.95 4.23 -11.03
C ALA A 149 -6.20 4.28 -9.53
N SER A 150 -7.44 4.60 -9.13
CA SER A 150 -7.85 4.54 -7.73
C SER A 150 -7.77 3.11 -7.19
N GLY A 151 -8.30 2.14 -7.95
CA GLY A 151 -8.34 0.73 -7.55
C GLY A 151 -9.10 0.54 -6.23
N GLY A 152 -8.70 -0.46 -5.45
CA GLY A 152 -9.15 -0.65 -4.06
C GLY A 152 -8.21 -0.02 -3.03
N HIS A 153 -7.42 0.99 -3.42
CA HIS A 153 -6.37 1.57 -2.58
C HIS A 153 -6.98 2.19 -1.32
N CYS A 154 -7.95 3.10 -1.48
CA CYS A 154 -8.63 3.72 -0.35
C CYS A 154 -9.53 2.75 0.42
N ASP A 155 -10.11 1.75 -0.26
CA ASP A 155 -10.97 0.74 0.37
C ASP A 155 -10.22 -0.11 1.39
N THR A 156 -9.06 -0.63 0.98
CA THR A 156 -8.23 -1.47 1.84
C THR A 156 -7.51 -0.66 2.90
N ALA A 157 -7.05 0.55 2.57
CA ALA A 157 -6.38 1.43 3.51
C ALA A 157 -7.26 1.76 4.74
N VAL A 158 -8.55 2.07 4.52
CA VAL A 158 -9.45 2.42 5.63
C VAL A 158 -9.97 1.20 6.40
N ALA A 159 -10.05 0.03 5.75
CA ALA A 159 -10.62 -1.18 6.34
C ALA A 159 -9.59 -2.03 7.09
N ALA A 160 -8.32 -2.01 6.66
CA ALA A 160 -7.28 -2.79 7.28
C ALA A 160 -6.94 -2.29 8.69
N ALA A 161 -6.59 -3.20 9.60
CA ALA A 161 -6.13 -2.81 10.93
C ALA A 161 -4.76 -2.08 10.91
N LEU A 162 -3.95 -2.38 9.89
CA LEU A 162 -2.66 -1.75 9.59
C LEU A 162 -2.52 -1.47 8.09
N SER A 163 -2.49 -0.18 7.73
CA SER A 163 -2.29 0.33 6.38
C SER A 163 -0.88 0.88 6.19
N ILE A 164 -0.09 0.22 5.33
CA ILE A 164 1.31 0.56 5.05
C ILE A 164 1.44 1.04 3.61
N ILE A 165 1.92 2.26 3.42
CA ILE A 165 2.39 2.76 2.12
C ILE A 165 3.88 2.50 1.98
N VAL A 166 4.29 1.90 0.87
CA VAL A 166 5.69 1.74 0.51
C VAL A 166 6.02 2.55 -0.73
N ALA A 167 7.08 3.35 -0.67
CA ALA A 167 7.58 4.09 -1.81
C ALA A 167 9.05 4.48 -1.66
N PRO A 168 9.84 4.55 -2.75
CA PRO A 168 11.11 5.24 -2.69
C PRO A 168 10.88 6.71 -2.36
N LEU A 169 11.76 7.32 -1.57
CA LEU A 169 11.60 8.73 -1.21
C LEU A 169 11.63 9.66 -2.44
N VAL A 170 12.38 9.25 -3.48
CA VAL A 170 12.60 10.00 -4.71
C VAL A 170 12.62 9.06 -5.91
N ARG A 171 11.98 9.41 -7.03
CA ARG A 171 12.04 8.69 -8.31
C ARG A 171 12.73 9.55 -9.37
N GLY A 172 13.99 9.25 -9.66
CA GLY A 172 14.80 10.10 -10.55
C GLY A 172 14.97 11.49 -9.92
N ARG A 173 14.28 12.50 -10.45
CA ARG A 173 14.25 13.87 -9.92
C ARG A 173 12.93 14.25 -9.22
N ILE A 174 11.99 13.31 -9.14
CA ILE A 174 10.64 13.56 -8.65
C ILE A 174 10.56 13.14 -7.18
N PRO A 175 10.29 14.05 -6.23
CA PRO A 175 10.05 13.68 -4.84
C PRO A 175 8.73 12.90 -4.76
N THR A 176 8.72 11.78 -4.03
CA THR A 176 7.47 11.07 -3.74
C THR A 176 6.75 11.63 -2.53
N LEU A 177 7.48 12.30 -1.62
CA LEU A 177 6.91 13.01 -0.49
C LEU A 177 6.90 14.51 -0.77
N VAL A 178 5.71 15.10 -0.81
CA VAL A 178 5.43 16.49 -1.18
C VAL A 178 4.69 17.21 -0.04
N ASP A 179 4.45 18.52 -0.18
CA ASP A 179 3.70 19.29 0.82
C ASP A 179 2.21 18.97 0.80
N ASN A 180 1.64 18.88 -0.40
CA ASN A 180 0.27 18.47 -0.64
C ASN A 180 0.27 17.63 -1.92
N VAL A 181 -0.47 16.53 -1.90
CA VAL A 181 -0.60 15.69 -3.09
C VAL A 181 -1.33 16.43 -4.21
N THR A 182 -0.96 16.15 -5.46
CA THR A 182 -1.63 16.73 -6.63
C THR A 182 -3.09 16.26 -6.73
N THR A 183 -3.36 15.03 -6.29
CA THR A 183 -4.72 14.48 -6.25
C THR A 183 -4.85 13.54 -5.06
N CYS A 184 -5.79 13.83 -4.16
CA CYS A 184 -6.08 12.99 -3.00
C CYS A 184 -7.01 11.84 -3.39
N VAL A 185 -6.50 10.61 -3.32
CA VAL A 185 -7.28 9.38 -3.57
C VAL A 185 -7.55 8.64 -2.26
N THR A 186 -6.55 8.57 -1.39
CA THR A 186 -6.67 7.95 -0.07
C THR A 186 -6.34 8.98 1.00
N PRO A 187 -7.27 9.26 1.92
CA PRO A 187 -7.04 10.23 2.98
C PRO A 187 -6.01 9.68 3.96
N GLY A 188 -5.15 10.55 4.48
CA GLY A 188 -4.10 10.15 5.41
C GLY A 188 -4.60 9.64 6.76
N SER A 189 -5.86 9.91 7.11
CA SER A 189 -6.55 9.27 8.24
C SER A 189 -6.69 7.76 8.10
N SER A 190 -6.53 7.21 6.89
CA SER A 190 -6.56 5.78 6.57
C SER A 190 -5.18 5.20 6.29
N VAL A 191 -4.11 5.95 6.57
CA VAL A 191 -2.73 5.52 6.37
C VAL A 191 -2.01 5.55 7.71
N ASP A 192 -1.50 4.40 8.14
CA ASP A 192 -0.84 4.29 9.42
C ASP A 192 0.67 4.51 9.32
N ILE A 193 1.30 4.00 8.26
CA ILE A 193 2.76 4.00 8.13
C ILE A 193 3.18 4.25 6.68
N LEU A 194 4.17 5.13 6.50
CA LEU A 194 4.94 5.27 5.26
C LEU A 194 6.33 4.66 5.46
N VAL A 195 6.69 3.67 4.63
CA VAL A 195 8.01 3.06 4.58
C VAL A 195 8.75 3.51 3.32
N THR A 196 9.92 4.10 3.51
CA THR A 196 10.80 4.53 2.42
C THR A 196 12.17 3.87 2.54
N ASP A 197 13.02 4.11 1.54
CA ASP A 197 14.43 3.73 1.56
C ASP A 197 15.29 4.61 2.49
N HIS A 198 14.70 5.67 3.07
CA HIS A 198 15.39 6.62 3.95
C HIS A 198 14.93 6.54 5.41
N GLY A 199 13.79 5.92 5.68
CA GLY A 199 13.20 5.82 7.02
C GLY A 199 11.72 5.49 6.98
N ILE A 200 11.16 5.34 8.17
CA ILE A 200 9.74 5.00 8.39
C ILE A 200 9.07 6.17 9.09
N ALA A 201 8.00 6.69 8.52
CA ALA A 201 7.13 7.65 9.20
C ALA A 201 5.86 6.93 9.65
N VAL A 202 5.53 7.06 10.93
CA VAL A 202 4.30 6.53 11.51
C VAL A 202 3.34 7.69 11.70
N ASN A 203 2.09 7.52 11.31
CA ASN A 203 1.05 8.52 11.48
C ASN A 203 0.90 8.84 12.98
N PRO A 204 0.94 10.12 13.39
CA PRO A 204 0.75 10.52 14.79
C PRO A 204 -0.55 10.01 15.42
N ALA A 205 -1.56 9.66 14.63
CA ALA A 205 -2.79 9.01 15.10
C ALA A 205 -2.58 7.58 15.64
N ARG A 206 -1.40 6.97 15.40
CA ARG A 206 -1.02 5.61 15.82
C ARG A 206 0.27 5.62 16.65
N PRO A 207 0.34 6.34 17.78
CA PRO A 207 1.56 6.48 18.57
C PRO A 207 2.09 5.13 19.10
N GLU A 208 1.20 4.17 19.35
CA GLU A 208 1.54 2.82 19.79
C GLU A 208 2.39 2.06 18.77
N LEU A 209 2.15 2.28 17.47
CA LEU A 209 2.97 1.69 16.41
C LEU A 209 4.36 2.32 16.40
N ALA A 210 4.45 3.65 16.58
CA ALA A 210 5.74 4.34 16.63
C ALA A 210 6.62 3.84 17.79
N GLU A 211 6.03 3.65 18.97
CA GLU A 211 6.73 3.11 20.14
C GLU A 211 7.23 1.69 19.91
N ARG A 212 6.36 0.79 19.40
CA ARG A 212 6.74 -0.60 19.10
C ARG A 212 7.89 -0.69 18.11
N LEU A 213 7.84 0.10 17.03
CA LEU A 213 8.85 0.08 15.99
C LEU A 213 10.18 0.68 16.48
N LYS A 214 10.14 1.75 17.28
CA LYS A 214 11.35 2.30 17.93
C LYS A 214 11.98 1.30 18.90
N ALA A 215 11.16 0.62 19.72
CA ALA A 215 11.63 -0.41 20.63
C ALA A 215 12.26 -1.61 19.90
N ALA A 216 11.78 -1.91 18.69
CA ALA A 216 12.38 -2.90 17.78
C ALA A 216 13.65 -2.42 17.06
N GLY A 217 14.15 -1.20 17.36
CA GLY A 217 15.36 -0.65 16.77
C GLY A 217 15.17 -0.11 15.34
N MET A 218 13.93 0.11 14.90
CA MET A 218 13.66 0.60 13.56
C MET A 218 13.87 2.12 13.46
N LYS A 219 14.31 2.59 12.28
CA LYS A 219 14.53 4.01 12.00
C LYS A 219 13.20 4.74 11.77
N VAL A 220 12.51 5.03 12.86
CA VAL A 220 11.29 5.84 12.86
C VAL A 220 11.65 7.33 12.90
N VAL A 221 11.18 8.08 11.92
CA VAL A 221 11.39 9.53 11.73
C VAL A 221 10.04 10.23 11.56
N SER A 222 10.00 11.55 11.67
CA SER A 222 8.78 12.29 11.32
C SER A 222 8.58 12.34 9.80
N ILE A 223 7.34 12.57 9.36
CA ILE A 223 7.06 12.71 7.94
C ILE A 223 7.69 14.00 7.37
N GLU A 224 7.77 15.06 8.17
CA GLU A 224 8.45 16.31 7.81
C GLU A 224 9.95 16.08 7.56
N TRP A 225 10.60 15.23 8.37
CA TRP A 225 12.00 14.87 8.15
C TRP A 225 12.20 14.16 6.81
N LEU A 226 11.29 13.25 6.45
CA LEU A 226 11.32 12.60 5.12
C LEU A 226 11.09 13.63 4.02
N ARG A 227 10.17 14.59 4.21
CA ARG A 227 9.85 15.65 3.23
C ARG A 227 11.05 16.54 2.99
N GLU A 228 11.70 17.03 4.05
CA GLU A 228 12.94 17.80 3.98
C GLU A 228 14.04 17.00 3.30
N ARG A 229 14.16 15.70 3.64
CA ARG A 229 15.13 14.82 3.01
C ARG A 229 14.87 14.65 1.51
N ALA A 230 13.62 14.56 1.08
CA ALA A 230 13.26 14.49 -0.33
C ALA A 230 13.66 15.77 -1.06
N GLN A 231 13.32 16.94 -0.51
CA GLN A 231 13.66 18.24 -1.08
C GLN A 231 15.16 18.49 -1.17
N LEU A 232 15.95 18.03 -0.19
CA LEU A 232 17.42 18.11 -0.26
C LEU A 232 17.99 17.30 -1.43
N LEU A 233 17.31 16.23 -1.86
CA LEU A 233 17.74 15.37 -2.95
C LEU A 233 17.24 15.85 -4.32
N THR A 234 16.07 16.49 -4.38
CA THR A 234 15.41 16.86 -5.64
C THR A 234 15.42 18.36 -5.94
N GLY A 235 15.71 19.19 -4.93
CA GLY A 235 15.33 20.59 -4.95
C GLY A 235 13.82 20.78 -4.74
N GLN A 236 13.40 22.05 -4.77
CA GLN A 236 11.98 22.40 -4.72
C GLN A 236 11.32 22.07 -6.07
N PRO A 237 10.24 21.28 -6.10
CA PRO A 237 9.55 20.98 -7.35
C PRO A 237 8.91 22.24 -7.94
N CYS A 238 8.94 22.36 -9.27
CA CYS A 238 8.24 23.41 -9.98
C CYS A 238 6.73 23.13 -9.90
N PRO A 239 5.89 24.08 -9.41
CA PRO A 239 4.45 23.90 -9.40
C PRO A 239 3.90 23.63 -10.81
N ILE A 240 2.94 22.72 -10.91
CA ILE A 240 2.21 22.47 -12.16
C ILE A 240 1.15 23.57 -12.32
N GLU A 241 1.09 24.18 -13.50
CA GLU A 241 0.03 25.12 -13.82
C GLU A 241 -1.22 24.38 -14.28
N PHE A 242 -2.35 24.65 -13.63
CA PHE A 242 -3.66 24.12 -13.98
C PHE A 242 -4.58 25.24 -14.46
N THR A 243 -5.57 24.88 -15.27
CA THR A 243 -6.69 25.75 -15.61
C THR A 243 -7.87 25.52 -14.65
N ASP A 244 -8.87 26.40 -14.67
CA ASP A 244 -10.09 26.24 -13.84
C ASP A 244 -10.98 25.07 -14.29
N ARG A 245 -10.71 24.45 -15.45
CA ARG A 245 -11.54 23.37 -15.98
C ARG A 245 -11.30 22.07 -15.20
N VAL A 246 -12.34 21.60 -14.52
CA VAL A 246 -12.38 20.25 -13.94
C VAL A 246 -12.54 19.20 -15.06
N ILE A 247 -11.66 18.20 -15.09
CA ILE A 247 -11.67 17.10 -16.07
C ILE A 247 -12.06 15.75 -15.46
N ALA A 248 -11.96 15.60 -14.14
CA ALA A 248 -12.43 14.40 -13.44
C ALA A 248 -12.83 14.74 -12.00
N VAL A 249 -13.75 13.94 -11.44
CA VAL A 249 -14.17 14.00 -10.04
C VAL A 249 -13.70 12.73 -9.36
N VAL A 250 -12.94 12.87 -8.27
CA VAL A 250 -12.48 11.75 -7.46
C VAL A 250 -13.52 11.48 -6.39
N ARG A 251 -14.23 10.35 -6.53
CA ARG A 251 -15.22 9.91 -5.54
C ARG A 251 -14.52 9.05 -4.49
N TYR A 252 -14.85 9.31 -3.23
CA TYR A 252 -14.47 8.41 -2.14
C TYR A 252 -15.39 7.19 -2.12
N ARG A 253 -14.99 6.15 -1.38
CA ARG A 253 -15.69 4.85 -1.37
C ARG A 253 -17.13 4.91 -0.86
N ASP A 254 -17.46 5.91 -0.06
CA ASP A 254 -18.83 6.17 0.45
C ASP A 254 -19.70 6.97 -0.54
N GLY A 255 -19.16 7.34 -1.69
CA GLY A 255 -19.83 8.14 -2.70
C GLY A 255 -19.71 9.65 -2.50
N SER A 256 -19.04 10.15 -1.46
CA SER A 256 -18.71 11.59 -1.38
C SER A 256 -17.66 11.97 -2.44
N VAL A 257 -17.44 13.27 -2.63
CA VAL A 257 -16.35 13.80 -3.46
C VAL A 257 -15.18 14.13 -2.54
N ILE A 258 -14.03 13.48 -2.73
CA ILE A 258 -12.82 13.75 -1.94
C ILE A 258 -11.90 14.77 -2.62
N ASP A 259 -11.91 14.79 -3.96
CA ASP A 259 -11.07 15.70 -4.74
C ASP A 259 -11.57 15.85 -6.18
N VAL A 260 -10.99 16.78 -6.93
CA VAL A 260 -11.21 16.99 -8.36
C VAL A 260 -9.88 17.11 -9.09
N VAL A 261 -9.83 16.68 -10.35
CA VAL A 261 -8.65 16.84 -11.20
C VAL A 261 -8.89 17.95 -12.19
N HIS A 262 -7.97 18.92 -12.23
CA HIS A 262 -8.02 20.05 -13.14
C HIS A 262 -7.20 19.78 -14.42
N GLN A 263 -7.60 20.40 -15.54
CA GLN A 263 -6.84 20.35 -16.79
C GLN A 263 -5.49 21.05 -16.61
N VAL A 264 -4.40 20.34 -16.93
CA VAL A 264 -3.04 20.90 -17.00
C VAL A 264 -2.98 21.95 -18.11
N LYS A 265 -2.33 23.08 -17.83
CA LYS A 265 -2.12 24.16 -18.81
C LYS A 265 -0.97 23.80 -19.75
N GLU A 266 -1.20 23.94 -21.05
CA GLU A 266 -0.19 23.73 -22.11
C GLU A 266 0.87 24.85 -22.13
#